data_AF-A7S4M5-F1
#
_entry.id   AF-A7S4M5-F1
#
_cell.length_a   1.000
_cell.length_b   1.000
_cell.length_c   1.000
_cell.angle_alpha   90.00
_cell.angle_beta   90.00
_cell.angle_gamma   90.00
#
_symmetry.space_group_name_H-M   'P 1'
#
loop_
_entity.id
_entity.type
_entity.pdbx_description
1 polymer ?
#
loop_
_entity_poly.entity_id
_entity_poly.type
_entity_poly.pdbx_seq_one_letter_code
_entity_poly.pdbx_strand_id
1 'polypeptide(L)' 'MNPRIPIDLNIKCRTCALVTNSADLLGSNAGSVIDSSDCVIRLNTAPTAGFELDVGGKTTVRIV' A
#
# COMPACT_ATOMS: atom_id res chain seq x y z
N MET A 1 -3.89 28.08 -20.43
CA MET A 1 -4.32 26.77 -19.92
C MET A 1 -3.17 25.79 -20.05
N ASN A 2 -2.63 25.28 -18.95
CA ASN A 2 -1.79 24.08 -18.98
C ASN A 2 -1.75 23.40 -17.59
N PRO A 3 -2.67 22.48 -17.31
CA PRO A 3 -2.57 21.55 -16.20
C PRO A 3 -2.10 20.20 -16.77
N ARG A 4 -0.80 19.97 -16.82
CA ARG A 4 -0.30 18.60 -17.09
C ARG A 4 -0.64 17.74 -15.87
N ILE A 5 -1.78 17.04 -16.03
CA ILE A 5 -2.22 15.78 -15.41
C ILE A 5 -2.77 15.90 -13.98
N PRO A 6 -4.00 15.43 -13.74
CA PRO A 6 -4.26 14.47 -12.69
C PRO A 6 -4.40 13.09 -13.34
N ILE A 7 -3.63 12.13 -12.84
CA ILE A 7 -3.81 10.72 -13.20
C ILE A 7 -5.25 10.40 -12.79
N ASP A 8 -6.11 10.03 -13.75
CA ASP A 8 -7.46 9.58 -13.42
C ASP A 8 -7.37 8.20 -12.73
N LEU A 9 -7.03 8.22 -11.45
CA LEU A 9 -7.04 7.07 -10.55
C LEU A 9 -8.49 6.80 -10.16
N ASN A 10 -9.32 6.37 -11.12
CA ASN A 10 -10.67 5.90 -10.86
C ASN A 10 -10.63 4.49 -10.23
N ILE A 11 -9.99 4.40 -9.07
CA ILE A 11 -9.84 3.17 -8.30
C ILE A 11 -11.02 3.09 -7.34
N LYS A 12 -11.85 2.06 -7.51
CA LYS A 12 -12.97 1.76 -6.61
C LYS A 12 -12.64 0.54 -5.77
N CYS A 13 -12.44 0.77 -4.48
CA CYS A 13 -12.15 -0.26 -3.48
C CYS A 13 -13.25 -0.20 -2.41
N ARG A 14 -13.74 -1.35 -1.95
CA ARG A 14 -14.65 -1.41 -0.81
C ARG A 14 -13.88 -1.40 0.51
N THR A 15 -12.73 -2.05 0.54
CA THR A 15 -11.79 -2.06 1.66
C THR A 15 -10.40 -1.59 1.22
N CYS A 16 -9.75 -0.79 2.06
CA CYS A 16 -8.41 -0.27 1.79
C CYS A 16 -7.51 -0.50 2.99
N ALA A 17 -6.28 -0.96 2.73
CA ALA A 17 -5.18 -0.89 3.68
C ALA A 17 -4.24 0.24 3.27
N LEU A 18 -4.00 1.19 4.17
CA LEU A 18 -2.96 2.20 4.04
C LEU A 18 -1.74 1.74 4.85
N VAL A 19 -0.64 1.46 4.17
CA VAL A 19 0.59 0.97 4.80
C VAL A 19 1.65 2.07 4.75
N THR A 20 2.04 2.54 5.93
CA THR A 20 3.11 3.53 6.13
C THR A 20 4.44 2.83 6.43
N ASN A 21 5.52 3.60 6.48
CA ASN A 21 6.88 3.08 6.73
C ASN A 21 7.21 3.01 8.23
N SER A 22 6.31 2.48 9.06
CA SER A 22 6.58 2.35 10.50
C SER A 22 7.39 1.10 10.81
N ALA A 23 8.40 1.23 11.66
CA ALA A 23 9.15 0.09 12.20
C ALA A 23 8.27 -0.82 13.07
N ASP A 24 7.15 -0.32 13.62
CA ASP A 24 6.21 -1.09 14.44
C ASP A 24 5.53 -2.23 13.68
N LEU A 25 5.58 -2.21 12.34
CA LEU A 25 5.06 -3.30 11.53
C LEU A 25 5.95 -4.55 11.61
N LEU A 26 7.23 -4.41 11.95
CA LEU A 26 8.15 -5.55 12.04
C LEU A 26 7.75 -6.48 13.19
N GLY A 27 7.54 -7.76 12.88
CA GLY A 27 7.05 -8.78 13.81
C GLY A 27 5.55 -8.73 14.09
N SER A 28 4.78 -7.87 13.41
CA SER A 28 3.33 -7.76 13.60
C SER A 28 2.55 -8.92 12.98
N ASN A 29 3.14 -9.65 12.02
CA ASN A 29 2.46 -10.67 11.20
C ASN A 29 1.18 -10.15 10.50
N ALA A 30 1.07 -8.84 10.27
CA ALA A 30 -0.14 -8.22 9.73
C ALA A 30 -0.32 -8.43 8.21
N GLY A 31 0.66 -9.03 7.52
CA GLY A 31 0.71 -9.06 6.07
C GLY A 31 -0.52 -9.71 5.41
N SER A 32 -1.03 -10.81 5.98
CA SER A 32 -2.24 -11.47 5.46
C SER A 32 -3.50 -10.61 5.60
N VAL A 33 -3.62 -9.85 6.70
CA VAL A 33 -4.72 -8.93 6.94
C VAL A 33 -4.63 -7.73 6.00
N ILE A 34 -3.44 -7.19 5.78
CA ILE A 34 -3.20 -6.11 4.81
C ILE A 34 -3.60 -6.56 3.41
N ASP A 35 -3.11 -7.71 2.95
CA ASP A 35 -3.34 -8.23 1.61
C ASP A 35 -4.80 -8.66 1.35
N SER A 36 -5.59 -8.86 2.42
CA SER A 36 -7.03 -9.13 2.33
C SER A 36 -7.86 -7.92 1.87
N SER A 37 -7.31 -6.70 1.94
CA SER A 37 -7.99 -5.48 1.48
C SER A 37 -8.08 -5.45 -0.04
N ASP A 38 -9.18 -4.91 -0.60
CA ASP A 38 -9.35 -4.78 -2.05
C ASP A 38 -8.20 -3.99 -2.67
N CYS A 39 -7.78 -2.93 -1.98
CA CYS A 39 -6.66 -2.09 -2.38
C CYS A 39 -5.66 -1.92 -1.25
N VAL A 40 -4.38 -1.97 -1.61
CA VAL A 40 -3.28 -1.67 -0.70
C VAL A 40 -2.54 -0.45 -1.21
N ILE A 41 -2.55 0.61 -0.41
CA ILE A 41 -1.94 1.89 -0.72
C ILE A 41 -0.66 1.99 0.11
N ARG A 42 0.48 2.15 -0.55
CA ARG A 42 1.79 2.28 0.10
C ARG A 42 2.36 3.68 -0.08
N LEU A 43 3.09 4.15 0.91
CA LEU A 43 3.77 5.44 0.87
C LEU A 43 5.28 5.25 0.65
N ASN A 44 5.89 6.23 0.00
CA ASN A 44 7.32 6.34 -0.27
C ASN A 44 7.89 5.06 -0.92
N THR A 45 9.11 4.67 -0.52
CA THR A 45 9.92 3.59 -1.12
C THR A 45 10.17 2.40 -0.19
N ALA A 46 9.38 2.21 0.87
CA ALA A 46 9.59 1.05 1.75
C ALA A 46 9.40 -0.28 0.99
N PRO A 47 10.34 -1.24 1.17
CA PRO A 47 10.29 -2.53 0.51
C PRO A 47 9.22 -3.42 1.13
N THR A 48 8.70 -4.34 0.34
CA THR A 48 7.87 -5.46 0.80
C THR A 48 8.64 -6.77 0.79
N ALA A 49 9.60 -6.92 -0.13
CA ALA A 49 10.41 -8.11 -0.28
C ALA A 49 11.20 -8.42 1.00
N GLY A 50 11.02 -9.61 1.55
CA GLY A 50 11.64 -10.04 2.81
C GLY A 50 10.87 -9.61 4.06
N PHE A 51 9.75 -8.90 3.92
CA PHE A 51 8.89 -8.42 5.02
C PHE A 51 7.42 -8.80 4.80
N GLU A 52 7.11 -9.68 3.84
CA GLU A 52 5.74 -9.97 3.41
C GLU A 52 4.86 -10.50 4.54
N LEU A 53 5.45 -11.23 5.49
CA LEU A 53 4.75 -11.71 6.68
C LEU A 53 4.15 -10.55 7.50
N ASP A 54 4.86 -9.44 7.57
CA ASP A 54 4.51 -8.27 8.37
C ASP A 54 3.72 -7.23 7.57
N VAL A 55 4.13 -6.96 6.33
CA VAL A 55 3.61 -5.84 5.55
C VAL A 55 2.81 -6.25 4.32
N GLY A 56 2.70 -7.54 4.02
CA GLY A 56 2.04 -8.07 2.84
C GLY A 56 2.82 -7.80 1.55
N GLY A 57 2.41 -8.45 0.46
CA GLY A 57 3.00 -8.29 -0.87
C GLY A 57 2.20 -7.39 -1.80
N LYS A 58 0.90 -7.18 -1.54
CA LYS A 58 0.00 -6.46 -2.45
C LYS A 58 0.32 -4.96 -2.46
N THR A 59 0.30 -4.37 -3.66
CA THR A 59 0.38 -2.92 -3.87
C THR A 59 -0.52 -2.54 -5.03
N THR A 60 -1.53 -1.72 -4.77
CA THR A 60 -2.44 -1.18 -5.80
C THR A 60 -1.99 0.21 -6.22
N VAL A 61 -1.65 1.05 -5.24
CA VAL A 61 -1.13 2.40 -5.45
C VAL A 61 0.10 2.59 -4.59
N ARG A 62 1.11 3.24 -5.15
CA ARG A 62 2.26 3.74 -4.38
C ARG A 62 2.38 5.23 -4.61
N ILE A 63 2.33 5.99 -3.53
CA ILE A 63 2.57 7.44 -3.53
C ILE A 63 4.04 7.64 -3.19
N VAL A 64 4.80 8.30 -4.06
CA VAL A 64 6.23 8.58 -3.90
C VAL A 64 6.49 10.07 -3.72
#